data_AF-A0A9E6W8H6-F1
#
_entry.id   AF-A0A9E6W8H6-F1
#
_cell.length_a   1.000
_cell.length_b   1.000
_cell.length_c   1.000
_cell.angle_alpha   90.00
_cell.angle_beta   90.00
_cell.angle_gamma   90.00
#
_symmetry.space_group_name_H-M   'P 1'
#
loop_
_entity.id
_entity.type
_entity.pdbx_description
1 polymer ?
#
loop_
_entity_poly.entity_id
_entity_poly.type
_entity_poly.pdbx_seq_one_letter_code
_entity_poly.pdbx_strand_id
1 'polypeptide(L)'
;KPPVIKWSYLSGDNWEDFKDQNILSDSTKGLITTGVILFDIPSTASKNNNVLTNGYYWLRAAAEKDSDGIPHLIDIKCQAAKVVFTDNKNDPDYLAKPLAEKTISKMVVADSNIKKIEQPFTSFGGSIQEQSDEFYTRVSERLRHKNRSIAIWDYERIVLQNFPSVYKVKCLNHTRFEGTATSINEAAPGHVSLVVVSNIRNKNAVDPLKPRTSLVTLDDIKSFIGKIRSPYINVHVYNPLFEEVRVDFNVRFHVGFDKGIYSVKLNEALIKFLSPWAYATGSDIVFGGKIHKSVILNFVEEQEYVDYITCFKMFHIVPGDPENDPNKDVDLAVASTSASVLGSASEHYITVLENEGECACDDNVVETFEIASPDECPCE
;
A
#
# COMPACT_ATOMS: atom_id res chain seq x y z
N LYS A 1 -6.15 -11.09 -8.45
CA LYS A 1 -6.26 -12.38 -7.69
C LYS A 1 -4.86 -13.00 -7.64
N PRO A 2 -4.55 -13.89 -6.68
CA PRO A 2 -3.28 -14.60 -6.71
C PRO A 2 -3.19 -15.47 -7.99
N PRO A 3 -2.09 -15.39 -8.77
CA PRO A 3 -1.93 -16.23 -9.95
C PRO A 3 -1.74 -17.70 -9.55
N VAL A 4 -2.22 -18.60 -10.39
CA VAL A 4 -2.00 -20.04 -10.22
C VAL A 4 -0.72 -20.43 -10.95
N ILE A 5 0.30 -20.85 -10.20
CA ILE A 5 1.58 -21.28 -10.74
C ILE A 5 1.55 -22.79 -11.00
N LYS A 6 1.83 -23.18 -12.24
CA LYS A 6 2.06 -24.58 -12.63
C LYS A 6 3.56 -24.84 -12.70
N TRP A 7 3.99 -25.89 -12.01
CA TRP A 7 5.38 -26.33 -12.01
C TRP A 7 5.56 -27.52 -12.95
N SER A 8 6.58 -27.47 -13.80
CA SER A 8 6.97 -28.55 -14.69
C SER A 8 8.48 -28.79 -14.61
N TYR A 9 8.94 -29.99 -14.96
CA TYR A 9 10.36 -30.34 -15.14
C TYR A 9 10.61 -30.85 -16.56
N LEU A 10 11.87 -30.83 -16.98
CA LEU A 10 12.28 -31.32 -18.30
C LEU A 10 12.64 -32.82 -18.25
N SER A 11 12.03 -33.59 -19.14
CA SER A 11 12.22 -35.02 -19.34
C SER A 11 12.51 -35.28 -20.82
N GLY A 12 13.80 -35.48 -21.13
CA GLY A 12 14.29 -35.43 -22.52
C GLY A 12 14.03 -34.05 -23.12
N ASP A 13 13.23 -34.00 -24.19
CA ASP A 13 12.85 -32.76 -24.88
C ASP A 13 11.43 -32.28 -24.51
N ASN A 14 10.76 -32.95 -23.57
CA ASN A 14 9.37 -32.66 -23.19
C ASN A 14 9.27 -32.07 -21.78
N TRP A 15 8.40 -31.08 -21.62
CA TRP A 15 8.00 -30.58 -20.31
C TRP A 15 6.93 -31.48 -19.72
N GLU A 16 7.22 -32.05 -18.55
CA GLU A 16 6.28 -32.85 -17.77
C GLU A 16 5.88 -32.08 -16.51
N ASP A 17 4.59 -32.08 -16.18
CA ASP A 17 4.11 -31.39 -14.98
C ASP A 17 4.49 -32.15 -13.71
N PHE A 18 4.85 -31.40 -12.67
CA PHE A 18 5.01 -31.97 -11.34
C PHE A 18 3.64 -32.48 -10.86
N LYS A 19 3.63 -33.70 -10.31
CA LYS A 19 2.48 -34.18 -9.55
C LYS A 19 2.47 -33.49 -8.19
N ASP A 20 1.30 -33.29 -7.61
CA ASP A 20 1.16 -32.65 -6.28
C ASP A 20 2.00 -33.34 -5.20
N GLN A 21 2.21 -34.65 -5.32
CA GLN A 21 3.03 -35.46 -4.40
C GLN A 21 4.53 -35.14 -4.48
N ASN A 22 5.00 -34.61 -5.60
CA ASN A 22 6.40 -34.25 -5.82
C ASN A 22 6.71 -32.81 -5.38
N ILE A 23 5.70 -31.99 -5.06
CA ILE A 23 5.87 -30.69 -4.42
C ILE A 23 5.63 -30.89 -2.93
N LEU A 24 6.69 -31.27 -2.22
CA LEU A 24 6.62 -31.68 -0.80
C LEU A 24 6.14 -30.54 0.11
N SER A 25 6.55 -29.30 -0.20
CA SER A 25 6.06 -28.12 0.50
C SER A 25 6.30 -26.87 -0.33
N ASP A 26 5.36 -25.92 -0.30
CA ASP A 26 5.52 -24.57 -0.84
C ASP A 26 5.11 -23.54 0.22
N SER A 27 6.10 -22.81 0.77
CA SER A 27 5.83 -21.71 1.70
C SER A 27 5.73 -20.33 1.03
N THR A 28 5.87 -20.25 -0.29
CA THR A 28 5.82 -19.01 -1.08
C THR A 28 4.39 -18.59 -1.45
N LYS A 29 3.40 -19.46 -1.17
CA LYS A 29 1.99 -19.29 -1.55
C LYS A 29 1.85 -19.03 -3.06
N GLY A 30 2.52 -19.81 -3.89
CA GLY A 30 2.54 -19.60 -5.35
C GLY A 30 3.36 -18.39 -5.78
N LEU A 31 4.56 -18.23 -5.21
CA LEU A 31 5.53 -17.16 -5.53
C LEU A 31 5.10 -15.73 -5.17
N ILE A 32 4.08 -15.56 -4.31
CA ILE A 32 3.57 -14.23 -3.92
C ILE A 32 4.33 -13.66 -2.71
N THR A 33 4.94 -14.53 -1.91
CA THR A 33 5.82 -14.13 -0.80
C THR A 33 7.14 -14.88 -0.85
N THR A 34 8.17 -14.30 -0.23
CA THR A 34 9.42 -15.00 0.06
C THR A 34 9.13 -16.27 0.87
N GLY A 35 9.76 -17.37 0.48
CA GLY A 35 9.56 -18.67 1.09
C GLY A 35 10.51 -19.71 0.50
N VAL A 36 10.31 -20.97 0.93
CA VAL A 36 11.06 -22.12 0.43
C VAL A 36 10.09 -23.08 -0.22
N ILE A 37 10.48 -23.59 -1.39
CA ILE A 37 9.79 -24.67 -2.07
C ILE A 37 10.68 -25.90 -2.02
N LEU A 38 10.11 -27.03 -1.62
CA LEU A 38 10.79 -28.32 -1.58
C LEU A 38 10.21 -29.22 -2.66
N PHE A 39 11.05 -29.56 -3.63
CA PHE A 39 10.71 -30.48 -4.70
C PHE A 39 11.36 -31.84 -4.45
N ASP A 40 10.58 -32.90 -4.62
CA ASP A 40 11.09 -34.25 -4.86
C ASP A 40 11.22 -34.43 -6.37
N ILE A 41 12.45 -34.35 -6.88
CA ILE A 41 12.71 -34.38 -8.33
C ILE A 41 12.49 -35.80 -8.85
N PRO A 42 11.56 -36.02 -9.80
CA PRO A 42 11.29 -37.34 -10.33
C PRO A 42 12.50 -37.96 -11.03
N SER A 43 12.62 -39.29 -10.98
CA SER A 43 13.69 -40.02 -11.65
C SER A 43 13.66 -39.93 -13.17
N THR A 44 12.53 -39.51 -13.75
CA THR A 44 12.36 -39.27 -15.19
C THR A 44 12.99 -37.96 -15.65
N ALA A 45 13.28 -37.02 -14.74
CA ALA A 45 13.96 -35.78 -15.09
C ALA A 45 15.33 -36.08 -15.70
N SER A 46 15.67 -35.44 -16.82
CA SER A 46 16.91 -35.68 -17.55
C SER A 46 17.84 -34.46 -17.53
N LYS A 47 19.15 -34.71 -17.61
CA LYS A 47 20.17 -33.68 -17.84
C LYS A 47 20.47 -33.46 -19.33
N ASN A 48 20.07 -34.41 -20.15
CA ASN A 48 20.29 -34.41 -21.59
C ASN A 48 19.00 -34.01 -22.29
N ASN A 49 19.08 -32.98 -23.12
CA ASN A 49 18.01 -32.41 -23.91
C ASN A 49 18.60 -31.58 -25.08
N ASN A 50 17.78 -31.28 -26.07
CA ASN A 50 18.11 -30.46 -27.23
C ASN A 50 17.48 -29.06 -27.18
N VAL A 51 16.65 -28.80 -26.16
CA VAL A 51 15.82 -27.59 -26.05
C VAL A 51 16.54 -26.48 -25.26
N LEU A 52 17.29 -26.85 -24.22
CA LEU A 52 17.97 -25.98 -23.28
C LEU A 52 19.43 -26.42 -23.08
N THR A 53 20.16 -25.72 -22.20
CA THR A 53 21.56 -26.06 -21.94
C THR A 53 21.67 -27.45 -21.31
N ASN A 54 22.50 -28.29 -21.92
CA ASN A 54 22.79 -29.64 -21.43
C ASN A 54 23.57 -29.62 -20.11
N GLY A 55 23.42 -30.71 -19.35
CA GLY A 55 24.14 -30.94 -18.09
C GLY A 55 23.40 -30.46 -16.83
N TYR A 56 22.25 -29.80 -16.99
CA TYR A 56 21.43 -29.29 -15.90
C TYR A 56 20.05 -29.95 -15.86
N TYR A 57 19.46 -29.99 -14.67
CA TYR A 57 18.03 -30.24 -14.52
C TYR A 57 17.29 -28.92 -14.64
N TRP A 58 16.22 -28.91 -15.44
CA TRP A 58 15.43 -27.72 -15.70
C TRP A 58 14.07 -27.81 -15.02
N LEU A 59 13.74 -26.74 -14.30
CA LEU A 59 12.44 -26.52 -13.67
C LEU A 59 11.79 -25.31 -14.35
N ARG A 60 10.47 -25.37 -14.52
CA ARG A 60 9.66 -24.29 -15.09
C ARG A 60 8.51 -23.97 -14.15
N ALA A 61 8.36 -22.69 -13.82
CA ALA A 61 7.16 -22.12 -13.22
C ALA A 61 6.42 -21.32 -14.29
N ALA A 62 5.15 -21.63 -14.53
CA ALA A 62 4.32 -20.94 -15.51
C ALA A 62 3.04 -20.40 -14.85
N ALA A 63 2.69 -19.16 -15.16
CA ALA A 63 1.41 -18.56 -14.79
C ALA A 63 0.59 -18.33 -16.08
N GLU A 64 -0.61 -18.91 -16.15
CA GLU A 64 -1.47 -18.78 -17.35
C GLU A 64 -2.26 -17.48 -17.38
N LYS A 65 -2.58 -16.91 -16.20
CA LYS A 65 -3.38 -15.69 -16.02
C LYS A 65 -2.86 -14.91 -14.82
N ASP A 66 -3.21 -13.62 -14.78
CA ASP A 66 -2.91 -12.70 -13.67
C ASP A 66 -1.39 -12.64 -13.33
N SER A 67 -0.52 -12.76 -14.33
CA SER A 67 0.95 -12.77 -14.16
C SER A 67 1.49 -11.51 -13.48
N ASP A 68 0.81 -10.38 -13.66
CA ASP A 68 1.12 -9.10 -13.01
C ASP A 68 0.98 -9.16 -11.48
N GLY A 69 0.32 -10.21 -10.96
CA GLY A 69 0.22 -10.48 -9.53
C GLY A 69 1.48 -11.10 -8.91
N ILE A 70 2.47 -11.50 -9.72
CA ILE A 70 3.75 -12.05 -9.24
C ILE A 70 4.69 -10.88 -8.90
N PRO A 71 5.22 -10.80 -7.66
CA PRO A 71 6.16 -9.76 -7.30
C PRO A 71 7.48 -9.90 -8.07
N HIS A 72 8.26 -8.82 -8.12
CA HIS A 72 9.60 -8.86 -8.70
C HIS A 72 10.48 -9.88 -7.98
N LEU A 73 11.08 -10.78 -8.76
CA LEU A 73 12.04 -11.75 -8.25
C LEU A 73 13.35 -11.04 -7.90
N ILE A 74 13.72 -11.09 -6.62
CA ILE A 74 14.95 -10.46 -6.12
C ILE A 74 16.13 -11.44 -6.22
N ASP A 75 15.95 -12.68 -5.76
CA ASP A 75 17.02 -13.68 -5.67
C ASP A 75 16.44 -15.09 -5.58
N ILE A 76 17.20 -16.10 -6.01
CA ILE A 76 16.89 -17.53 -5.84
C ILE A 76 18.09 -18.18 -5.18
N LYS A 77 17.86 -18.82 -4.03
CA LYS A 77 18.87 -19.60 -3.30
C LYS A 77 18.47 -21.06 -3.22
N CYS A 78 19.42 -21.94 -3.52
CA CYS A 78 19.26 -23.38 -3.38
C CYS A 78 19.65 -23.82 -1.96
N GLN A 79 19.12 -24.96 -1.51
CA GLN A 79 19.46 -25.56 -0.21
C GLN A 79 19.19 -24.63 0.99
N ALA A 80 18.10 -23.88 0.92
CA ALA A 80 17.67 -22.98 1.98
C ALA A 80 16.83 -23.70 3.04
N ALA A 81 16.98 -23.29 4.29
CA ALA A 81 16.15 -23.75 5.41
C ALA A 81 15.73 -22.55 6.27
N LYS A 82 14.54 -22.64 6.87
CA LYS A 82 14.04 -21.65 7.82
C LYS A 82 14.61 -21.95 9.21
N VAL A 83 15.24 -20.96 9.83
CA VAL A 83 15.70 -21.03 11.22
C VAL A 83 14.83 -20.12 12.10
N VAL A 84 14.64 -20.51 13.36
CA VAL A 84 13.83 -19.77 14.33
C VAL A 84 14.72 -19.38 15.50
N PHE A 85 14.55 -18.15 15.98
CA PHE A 85 15.22 -17.69 17.19
C PHE A 85 14.84 -18.56 18.38
N THR A 86 15.84 -18.99 19.14
CA THR A 86 15.66 -19.72 20.39
C THR A 86 16.21 -18.85 21.51
N ASP A 87 15.37 -18.56 22.51
CA ASP A 87 15.79 -17.74 23.63
C ASP A 87 16.73 -18.52 24.57
N ASN A 88 17.87 -17.91 24.89
CA ASN A 88 18.92 -18.43 25.77
C ASN A 88 19.20 -17.42 26.89
N LYS A 89 18.15 -16.82 27.46
CA LYS A 89 18.23 -15.69 28.40
C LYS A 89 18.88 -14.46 27.75
N ASN A 90 18.49 -14.19 26.51
CA ASN A 90 18.95 -12.99 25.82
C ASN A 90 18.27 -11.75 26.43
N ASP A 91 18.77 -10.57 26.06
CA ASP A 91 18.12 -9.31 26.40
C ASP A 91 16.64 -9.33 25.91
N PRO A 92 15.65 -8.98 26.74
CA PRO A 92 14.24 -8.90 26.35
C PRO A 92 13.99 -8.01 25.12
N ASP A 93 14.84 -7.00 24.91
CA ASP A 93 14.74 -6.05 23.79
C ASP A 93 15.48 -6.53 22.53
N TYR A 94 16.12 -7.71 22.57
CA TYR A 94 16.87 -8.25 21.44
C TYR A 94 16.02 -8.36 20.16
N LEU A 95 14.73 -8.70 20.32
CA LEU A 95 13.80 -8.85 19.20
C LEU A 95 13.19 -7.52 18.70
N ALA A 96 13.51 -6.39 19.35
CA ALA A 96 13.03 -5.07 18.93
C ALA A 96 13.58 -4.67 17.56
N LYS A 97 14.79 -5.13 17.23
CA LYS A 97 15.43 -4.89 15.93
C LYS A 97 15.61 -6.21 15.19
N PRO A 98 15.31 -6.24 13.89
CA PRO A 98 15.62 -7.41 13.09
C PRO A 98 17.14 -7.63 13.05
N LEU A 99 17.55 -8.90 13.10
CA LEU A 99 18.94 -9.31 12.90
C LEU A 99 19.37 -8.90 11.50
N ALA A 100 20.50 -8.19 11.40
CA ALA A 100 21.06 -7.76 10.13
C ALA A 100 21.38 -8.95 9.23
N GLU A 101 21.39 -8.72 7.91
CA GLU A 101 21.86 -9.72 6.95
C GLU A 101 23.30 -10.15 7.25
N LYS A 102 23.65 -11.36 6.82
CA LYS A 102 24.98 -11.97 6.93
C LYS A 102 25.52 -12.12 8.36
N THR A 103 24.67 -11.97 9.38
CA THR A 103 25.08 -12.13 10.78
C THR A 103 25.32 -13.60 11.13
N ILE A 104 24.43 -14.51 10.71
CA ILE A 104 24.61 -15.94 10.92
C ILE A 104 25.64 -16.48 9.91
N SER A 105 26.81 -16.89 10.41
CA SER A 105 27.93 -17.38 9.61
C SER A 105 28.44 -18.77 10.00
N LYS A 106 28.00 -19.31 11.16
CA LYS A 106 28.46 -20.59 11.70
C LYS A 106 27.39 -21.27 12.57
N MET A 107 27.49 -22.58 12.72
CA MET A 107 26.69 -23.34 13.69
C MET A 107 27.30 -23.29 15.07
N VAL A 108 26.47 -23.54 16.08
CA VAL A 108 26.92 -23.74 17.47
C VAL A 108 27.76 -25.02 17.57
N VAL A 109 27.24 -26.12 17.02
CA VAL A 109 27.96 -27.39 16.87
C VAL A 109 28.43 -27.48 15.43
N ALA A 110 29.75 -27.52 15.21
CA ALA A 110 30.31 -27.62 13.87
C ALA A 110 30.05 -29.00 13.25
N ASP A 111 29.65 -29.03 11.98
CA ASP A 111 29.53 -30.24 11.17
C ASP A 111 30.49 -30.12 9.98
N SER A 112 31.41 -31.07 9.85
CA SER A 112 32.41 -31.10 8.77
C SER A 112 31.80 -31.28 7.38
N ASN A 113 30.57 -31.77 7.29
CA ASN A 113 29.85 -31.93 6.02
C ASN A 113 29.28 -30.60 5.48
N ILE A 114 29.21 -29.56 6.32
CA ILE A 114 28.66 -28.25 5.95
C ILE A 114 29.81 -27.29 5.67
N LYS A 115 30.01 -26.96 4.38
CA LYS A 115 31.09 -26.09 3.93
C LYS A 115 30.88 -24.60 4.28
N LYS A 116 29.64 -24.11 4.18
CA LYS A 116 29.31 -22.68 4.34
C LYS A 116 27.86 -22.52 4.80
N ILE A 117 27.62 -21.51 5.64
CA ILE A 117 26.29 -21.03 6.00
C ILE A 117 26.25 -19.53 5.71
N GLU A 118 25.13 -19.08 5.15
CA GLU A 118 24.88 -17.67 4.89
C GLU A 118 23.42 -17.32 5.17
N GLN A 119 23.22 -16.13 5.75
CA GLN A 119 21.92 -15.51 5.95
C GLN A 119 21.83 -14.30 5.00
N PRO A 120 21.26 -14.44 3.80
CA PRO A 120 21.29 -13.36 2.81
C PRO A 120 20.37 -12.18 3.17
N PHE A 121 19.34 -12.38 4.01
CA PHE A 121 18.33 -11.36 4.33
C PHE A 121 18.24 -11.11 5.83
N THR A 122 17.69 -9.95 6.20
CA THR A 122 17.38 -9.61 7.59
C THR A 122 16.35 -10.56 8.20
N SER A 123 16.40 -10.78 9.52
CA SER A 123 15.35 -11.57 10.18
C SER A 123 14.01 -10.83 10.18
N PHE A 124 12.93 -11.57 10.41
CA PHE A 124 11.57 -11.04 10.40
C PHE A 124 10.71 -11.70 11.50
N GLY A 125 9.60 -11.06 11.86
CA GLY A 125 8.60 -11.61 12.79
C GLY A 125 8.99 -11.63 14.27
N GLY A 126 10.07 -10.95 14.65
CA GLY A 126 10.43 -10.74 16.06
C GLY A 126 9.45 -9.78 16.74
N SER A 127 9.14 -10.06 17.99
CA SER A 127 8.39 -9.17 18.88
C SER A 127 9.03 -9.22 20.26
N ILE A 128 9.12 -8.06 20.93
CA ILE A 128 9.62 -7.98 22.29
C ILE A 128 8.60 -8.56 23.27
N GLN A 129 9.06 -8.81 24.49
CA GLN A 129 8.17 -9.12 25.59
C GLN A 129 7.16 -7.97 25.77
N GLU A 130 5.87 -8.35 25.85
CA GLU A 130 4.77 -7.41 26.02
C GLU A 130 4.95 -6.57 27.30
N GLN A 131 4.79 -5.26 27.16
CA GLN A 131 4.88 -4.32 28.28
C GLN A 131 3.58 -4.29 29.08
N SER A 132 3.63 -3.81 30.33
CA SER A 132 2.46 -3.81 31.22
C SER A 132 1.25 -3.05 30.64
N ASP A 133 1.46 -1.88 30.04
CA ASP A 133 0.38 -1.07 29.46
C ASP A 133 -0.26 -1.73 28.23
N GLU A 134 0.57 -2.35 27.38
CA GLU A 134 0.10 -3.13 26.23
C GLU A 134 -0.70 -4.36 26.68
N PHE A 135 -0.22 -5.05 27.72
CA PHE A 135 -0.92 -6.17 28.33
C PHE A 135 -2.30 -5.75 28.85
N TYR A 136 -2.40 -4.65 29.62
CA TYR A 136 -3.69 -4.16 30.11
C TYR A 136 -4.63 -3.78 28.98
N THR A 137 -4.11 -3.13 27.94
CA THR A 137 -4.87 -2.78 26.74
C THR A 137 -5.39 -4.05 26.06
N ARG A 138 -4.52 -5.02 25.77
CA ARG A 138 -4.89 -6.28 25.13
C ARG A 138 -5.93 -7.06 25.93
N VAL A 139 -5.80 -7.14 27.25
CA VAL A 139 -6.76 -7.84 28.12
C VAL A 139 -8.11 -7.13 28.13
N SER A 140 -8.11 -5.80 28.25
CA SER A 140 -9.33 -4.99 28.19
C SER A 140 -10.07 -5.18 26.87
N GLU A 141 -9.34 -5.07 25.75
CA GLU A 141 -9.91 -5.30 24.42
C GLU A 141 -10.45 -6.73 24.29
N ARG A 142 -9.68 -7.73 24.73
CA ARG A 142 -10.06 -9.14 24.71
C ARG A 142 -11.34 -9.43 25.48
N LEU A 143 -11.52 -8.83 26.65
CA LEU A 143 -12.71 -9.00 27.48
C LEU A 143 -13.95 -8.38 26.83
N ARG A 144 -13.78 -7.28 26.08
CA ARG A 144 -14.85 -6.63 25.33
C ARG A 144 -15.29 -7.47 24.14
N HIS A 145 -14.38 -7.76 23.21
CA HIS A 145 -14.75 -8.46 21.96
C HIS A 145 -14.89 -9.98 22.13
N LYS A 146 -14.39 -10.57 23.23
CA LYS A 146 -14.50 -12.01 23.57
C LYS A 146 -14.10 -12.95 22.44
N ASN A 147 -13.11 -12.54 21.64
CA ASN A 147 -12.69 -13.23 20.40
C ASN A 147 -13.76 -13.42 19.32
N ARG A 148 -14.76 -12.53 19.26
CA ARG A 148 -15.82 -12.58 18.27
C ARG A 148 -15.84 -11.27 17.51
N SER A 149 -15.86 -11.35 16.18
CA SER A 149 -15.96 -10.17 15.33
C SER A 149 -17.43 -9.87 15.04
N ILE A 150 -18.04 -8.97 15.82
CA ILE A 150 -19.47 -8.64 15.74
C ILE A 150 -19.63 -7.17 15.37
N ALA A 151 -19.14 -6.26 16.22
CA ALA A 151 -19.22 -4.82 15.97
C ALA A 151 -18.02 -4.34 15.13
N ILE A 152 -18.17 -3.17 14.49
CA ILE A 152 -17.11 -2.49 13.71
C ILE A 152 -15.80 -2.45 14.49
N TRP A 153 -15.87 -2.00 15.75
CA TRP A 153 -14.70 -1.89 16.64
C TRP A 153 -14.04 -3.25 16.90
N ASP A 154 -14.81 -4.33 17.01
CA ASP A 154 -14.26 -5.67 17.26
C ASP A 154 -13.42 -6.13 16.07
N TYR A 155 -13.92 -5.95 14.84
CA TYR A 155 -13.15 -6.27 13.63
C TYR A 155 -11.84 -5.49 13.58
N GLU A 156 -11.90 -4.17 13.77
CA GLU A 156 -10.72 -3.31 13.69
C GLU A 156 -9.66 -3.70 14.72
N ARG A 157 -10.03 -3.87 15.99
CA ARG A 157 -9.08 -4.21 17.06
C ARG A 157 -8.53 -5.62 16.95
N ILE A 158 -9.36 -6.59 16.60
CA ILE A 158 -8.89 -7.96 16.40
C ILE A 158 -7.85 -8.02 15.27
N VAL A 159 -8.07 -7.30 14.16
CA VAL A 159 -7.08 -7.26 13.07
C VAL A 159 -5.80 -6.55 13.51
N LEU A 160 -5.90 -5.37 14.13
CA LEU A 160 -4.72 -4.62 14.59
C LEU A 160 -3.89 -5.43 15.60
N GLN A 161 -4.52 -6.16 16.50
CA GLN A 161 -3.85 -6.99 17.49
C GLN A 161 -3.09 -8.18 16.86
N ASN A 162 -3.69 -8.86 15.87
CA ASN A 162 -3.12 -10.09 15.30
C ASN A 162 -2.14 -9.82 14.15
N PHE A 163 -2.19 -8.63 13.54
CA PHE A 163 -1.37 -8.29 12.37
C PHE A 163 -0.58 -6.99 12.61
N PRO A 164 0.59 -7.05 13.28
CA PRO A 164 1.42 -5.87 13.57
C PRO A 164 1.93 -5.13 12.33
N SER A 165 1.91 -5.77 11.16
CA SER A 165 2.24 -5.15 9.89
C SER A 165 1.18 -4.15 9.42
N VAL A 166 -0.03 -4.19 9.99
CA VAL A 166 -1.14 -3.30 9.66
C VAL A 166 -1.05 -2.06 10.55
N TYR A 167 -1.12 -0.89 9.93
CA TYR A 167 -1.16 0.39 10.65
C TYR A 167 -2.58 0.79 11.01
N LYS A 168 -3.51 0.64 10.07
CA LYS A 168 -4.89 1.07 10.25
C LYS A 168 -5.85 0.12 9.55
N VAL A 169 -7.02 -0.06 10.15
CA VAL A 169 -8.13 -0.81 9.59
C VAL A 169 -9.38 0.05 9.70
N LYS A 170 -10.16 0.11 8.63
CA LYS A 170 -11.51 0.66 8.64
C LYS A 170 -12.49 -0.46 8.34
N CYS A 171 -13.39 -0.72 9.27
CA CYS A 171 -14.47 -1.66 9.04
C CYS A 171 -15.72 -0.92 8.54
N LEU A 172 -16.21 -1.34 7.38
CA LEU A 172 -17.44 -0.85 6.75
C LEU A 172 -18.53 -1.91 6.92
N ASN A 173 -19.56 -1.57 7.68
CA ASN A 173 -20.74 -2.42 7.86
C ASN A 173 -21.65 -2.34 6.64
N HIS A 174 -22.41 -3.41 6.39
CA HIS A 174 -23.38 -3.51 5.29
C HIS A 174 -22.79 -3.12 3.93
N THR A 175 -21.48 -3.30 3.75
CA THR A 175 -20.75 -2.83 2.58
C THR A 175 -20.07 -4.00 1.91
N ARG A 176 -20.28 -4.15 0.60
CA ARG A 176 -19.54 -5.06 -0.28
C ARG A 176 -18.58 -4.22 -1.12
N PHE A 177 -17.30 -4.30 -0.80
CA PHE A 177 -16.22 -3.65 -1.54
C PHE A 177 -15.31 -4.70 -2.16
N GLU A 178 -15.05 -4.60 -3.47
CA GLU A 178 -14.24 -5.56 -4.22
C GLU A 178 -12.92 -4.98 -4.77
N GLY A 179 -12.48 -3.83 -4.25
CA GLY A 179 -11.17 -3.25 -4.53
C GLY A 179 -11.11 -2.17 -5.60
N THR A 180 -12.25 -1.79 -6.21
CA THR A 180 -12.33 -0.72 -7.21
C THR A 180 -13.43 0.28 -6.84
N ALA A 181 -13.31 1.53 -7.28
CA ALA A 181 -14.32 2.58 -7.04
C ALA A 181 -15.72 2.18 -7.54
N THR A 182 -15.81 1.49 -8.68
CA THR A 182 -17.07 1.05 -9.30
C THR A 182 -17.64 -0.24 -8.71
N SER A 183 -16.86 -0.97 -7.91
CA SER A 183 -17.24 -2.28 -7.34
C SER A 183 -17.52 -2.19 -5.84
N ILE A 184 -18.10 -1.07 -5.41
CA ILE A 184 -18.60 -0.87 -4.06
C ILE A 184 -20.13 -0.81 -4.02
N ASN A 185 -20.71 -1.48 -3.04
CA ASN A 185 -22.11 -1.35 -2.68
C ASN A 185 -22.21 -1.16 -1.17
N GLU A 186 -22.52 0.05 -0.73
CA GLU A 186 -22.66 0.44 0.69
C GLU A 186 -24.03 0.05 1.29
N ALA A 187 -24.93 -0.54 0.49
CA ALA A 187 -26.25 -1.02 0.91
C ALA A 187 -26.39 -2.54 0.68
N ALA A 188 -25.41 -3.29 1.19
CA ALA A 188 -25.34 -4.75 1.10
C ALA A 188 -25.37 -5.42 2.50
N PRO A 189 -26.57 -5.65 3.08
CA PRO A 189 -26.71 -6.38 4.33
C PRO A 189 -26.08 -7.78 4.27
N GLY A 190 -25.53 -8.25 5.40
CA GLY A 190 -24.79 -9.52 5.45
C GLY A 190 -23.36 -9.44 4.87
N HIS A 191 -22.93 -8.29 4.34
CA HIS A 191 -21.55 -8.05 3.93
C HIS A 191 -20.84 -7.10 4.90
N VAL A 192 -19.57 -7.38 5.16
CA VAL A 192 -18.66 -6.51 5.93
C VAL A 192 -17.37 -6.39 5.15
N SER A 193 -16.92 -5.16 4.93
CA SER A 193 -15.67 -4.88 4.22
C SER A 193 -14.64 -4.29 5.17
N LEU A 194 -13.44 -4.85 5.18
CA LEU A 194 -12.29 -4.38 5.94
C LEU A 194 -11.31 -3.74 4.98
N VAL A 195 -11.07 -2.45 5.17
CA VAL A 195 -10.10 -1.68 4.40
C VAL A 195 -8.84 -1.56 5.23
N VAL A 196 -7.73 -2.13 4.74
CA VAL A 196 -6.51 -2.37 5.52
C VAL A 196 -5.35 -1.58 4.95
N VAL A 197 -4.69 -0.80 5.81
CA VAL A 197 -3.53 0.02 5.46
C VAL A 197 -2.28 -0.51 6.13
N SER A 198 -1.22 -0.68 5.35
CA SER A 198 0.05 -1.22 5.82
C SER A 198 0.82 -0.20 6.63
N ASN A 199 1.57 -0.67 7.62
CA ASN A 199 2.52 0.15 8.35
C ASN A 199 3.80 0.33 7.53
N ILE A 200 3.89 1.51 6.89
CA ILE A 200 5.05 1.99 6.15
C ILE A 200 6.10 2.69 7.02
N ARG A 201 5.81 2.94 8.31
CA ARG A 201 6.77 3.58 9.21
C ARG A 201 8.00 2.67 9.35
N ASN A 202 9.18 3.23 9.07
CA ASN A 202 10.48 2.55 9.14
C ASN A 202 10.64 1.34 8.20
N LYS A 203 9.88 1.27 7.10
CA LYS A 203 10.08 0.25 6.05
C LYS A 203 10.37 0.96 4.73
N ASN A 204 11.27 0.38 3.93
CA ASN A 204 11.50 0.77 2.53
C ASN A 204 10.25 0.44 1.71
N ALA A 205 9.20 1.25 1.85
CA ALA A 205 7.97 1.12 1.10
C ALA A 205 8.21 1.52 -0.35
N VAL A 206 7.71 0.71 -1.29
CA VAL A 206 7.83 0.96 -2.74
C VAL A 206 7.12 2.28 -3.11
N ASP A 207 6.00 2.59 -2.46
CA ASP A 207 5.27 3.84 -2.59
C ASP A 207 4.78 4.29 -1.20
N PRO A 208 5.46 5.27 -0.56
CA PRO A 208 5.06 5.81 0.73
C PRO A 208 3.74 6.58 0.70
N LEU A 209 3.34 7.13 -0.46
CA LEU A 209 2.10 7.89 -0.57
C LEU A 209 0.88 6.96 -0.53
N LYS A 210 1.04 5.75 -1.07
CA LYS A 210 -0.01 4.73 -1.17
C LYS A 210 0.37 3.46 -0.41
N PRO A 211 0.33 3.47 0.94
CA PRO A 211 0.67 2.32 1.77
C PRO A 211 -0.30 1.14 1.55
N ARG A 212 0.03 0.27 0.61
CA ARG A 212 -0.76 -0.95 0.31
C ARG A 212 -0.27 -2.13 1.15
N THR A 213 -1.23 -2.91 1.61
CA THR A 213 -1.00 -4.20 2.26
C THR A 213 -0.81 -5.29 1.20
N SER A 214 0.09 -6.24 1.47
CA SER A 214 0.34 -7.36 0.55
C SER A 214 -0.91 -8.24 0.39
N LEU A 215 -1.09 -8.84 -0.79
CA LEU A 215 -2.21 -9.76 -1.04
C LEU A 215 -2.22 -10.94 -0.07
N VAL A 216 -1.04 -11.42 0.32
CA VAL A 216 -0.87 -12.51 1.29
C VAL A 216 -1.44 -12.12 2.65
N THR A 217 -1.08 -10.93 3.14
CA THR A 217 -1.58 -10.45 4.44
C THR A 217 -3.10 -10.21 4.39
N LEU A 218 -3.64 -9.68 3.29
CA LEU A 218 -5.09 -9.51 3.12
C LEU A 218 -5.83 -10.86 3.17
N ASP A 219 -5.30 -11.89 2.51
CA ASP A 219 -5.89 -13.24 2.54
C ASP A 219 -5.76 -13.92 3.91
N ASP A 220 -4.63 -13.71 4.61
CA ASP A 220 -4.44 -14.19 5.98
C ASP A 220 -5.44 -13.53 6.95
N ILE A 221 -5.67 -12.22 6.81
CA ILE A 221 -6.70 -11.50 7.58
C ILE A 221 -8.09 -12.05 7.28
N LYS A 222 -8.43 -12.25 6.00
CA LYS A 222 -9.72 -12.79 5.58
C LYS A 222 -9.96 -14.18 6.15
N SER A 223 -8.96 -15.05 6.07
CA SER A 223 -9.01 -16.42 6.58
C SER A 223 -9.09 -16.45 8.11
N PHE A 224 -8.40 -15.54 8.80
CA PHE A 224 -8.43 -15.42 10.25
C PHE A 224 -9.80 -14.96 10.75
N ILE A 225 -10.31 -13.85 10.21
CA ILE A 225 -11.65 -13.34 10.55
C ILE A 225 -12.74 -14.35 10.19
N GLY A 226 -12.57 -15.09 9.09
CA GLY A 226 -13.46 -16.19 8.69
C GLY A 226 -13.71 -17.23 9.77
N LYS A 227 -12.77 -17.45 10.69
CA LYS A 227 -12.89 -18.43 11.80
C LYS A 227 -13.69 -17.91 12.99
N ILE A 228 -13.78 -16.59 13.17
CA ILE A 228 -14.36 -15.95 14.36
C ILE A 228 -15.64 -15.17 14.08
N ARG A 229 -15.96 -14.93 12.80
CA ARG A 229 -17.19 -14.28 12.35
C ARG A 229 -18.40 -15.20 12.46
N SER A 230 -19.59 -14.60 12.43
CA SER A 230 -20.82 -15.35 12.20
C SER A 230 -20.82 -16.00 10.80
N PRO A 231 -21.29 -17.25 10.63
CA PRO A 231 -21.36 -17.93 9.34
C PRO A 231 -22.14 -17.17 8.26
N TYR A 232 -23.13 -16.37 8.67
CA TYR A 232 -24.01 -15.59 7.80
C TYR A 232 -23.39 -14.31 7.22
N ILE A 233 -22.19 -13.91 7.67
CA ILE A 233 -21.55 -12.66 7.25
C ILE A 233 -20.48 -12.93 6.20
N ASN A 234 -20.59 -12.31 5.02
CA ASN A 234 -19.55 -12.36 4.01
C ASN A 234 -18.52 -11.24 4.24
N VAL A 235 -17.28 -11.64 4.55
CA VAL A 235 -16.19 -10.69 4.82
C VAL A 235 -15.33 -10.47 3.58
N HIS A 236 -15.10 -9.21 3.27
CA HIS A 236 -14.25 -8.71 2.21
C HIS A 236 -13.07 -7.97 2.82
N VAL A 237 -11.86 -8.18 2.31
CA VAL A 237 -10.64 -7.55 2.87
C VAL A 237 -9.80 -7.03 1.72
N TYR A 238 -9.64 -5.71 1.66
CA TYR A 238 -9.00 -5.02 0.53
C TYR A 238 -8.16 -3.84 1.00
N ASN A 239 -7.28 -3.38 0.11
CA ASN A 239 -6.56 -2.12 0.29
C ASN A 239 -7.51 -0.93 0.10
N PRO A 240 -7.20 0.23 0.69
CA PRO A 240 -7.93 1.47 0.41
C PRO A 240 -7.82 1.88 -1.05
N LEU A 241 -8.84 2.61 -1.50
CA LEU A 241 -8.77 3.36 -2.76
C LEU A 241 -8.02 4.66 -2.48
N PHE A 242 -6.82 4.78 -3.01
CA PHE A 242 -6.10 6.05 -2.97
C PHE A 242 -6.57 6.91 -4.14
N GLU A 243 -7.18 8.03 -3.82
CA GLU A 243 -7.60 9.06 -4.76
C GLU A 243 -6.61 10.21 -4.69
N GLU A 244 -6.21 10.72 -5.84
CA GLU A 244 -5.15 11.72 -5.93
C GLU A 244 -5.72 13.11 -6.12
N VAL A 245 -5.14 14.07 -5.40
CA VAL A 245 -5.31 15.49 -5.64
C VAL A 245 -4.05 16.00 -6.33
N ARG A 246 -4.23 16.56 -7.53
CA ARG A 246 -3.17 17.21 -8.31
C ARG A 246 -3.53 18.67 -8.47
N VAL A 247 -2.58 19.56 -8.25
CA VAL A 247 -2.75 20.99 -8.50
C VAL A 247 -1.89 21.44 -9.67
N ASP A 248 -2.39 22.44 -10.37
CA ASP A 248 -1.73 23.11 -11.49
C ASP A 248 -1.85 24.61 -11.27
N PHE A 249 -0.72 25.30 -11.18
CA PHE A 249 -0.70 26.74 -10.95
C PHE A 249 0.61 27.39 -11.38
N ASN A 250 0.52 28.70 -11.56
CA ASN A 250 1.66 29.56 -11.80
C ASN A 250 2.12 30.19 -10.47
N VAL A 251 3.43 30.24 -10.23
CA VAL A 251 3.99 30.80 -8.99
C VAL A 251 5.11 31.78 -9.30
N ARG A 252 5.18 32.86 -8.52
CA ARG A 252 6.35 33.74 -8.44
C ARG A 252 6.98 33.60 -7.06
N PHE A 253 8.30 33.48 -7.04
CA PHE A 253 9.08 33.45 -5.80
C PHE A 253 9.68 34.82 -5.50
N HIS A 254 9.91 35.11 -4.22
CA HIS A 254 10.58 36.35 -3.81
C HIS A 254 12.02 36.43 -4.35
N VAL A 255 12.51 37.67 -4.46
CA VAL A 255 13.87 37.95 -4.92
C VAL A 255 14.90 37.34 -3.96
N GLY A 256 15.86 36.58 -4.51
CA GLY A 256 16.92 35.92 -3.74
C GLY A 256 16.73 34.40 -3.56
N PHE A 257 15.58 33.86 -3.99
CA PHE A 257 15.33 32.42 -4.01
C PHE A 257 15.55 31.83 -5.41
N ASP A 258 16.21 30.67 -5.45
CA ASP A 258 16.47 29.95 -6.71
C ASP A 258 15.21 29.24 -7.23
N LYS A 259 14.77 29.59 -8.43
CA LYS A 259 13.51 29.07 -9.01
C LYS A 259 13.48 27.54 -9.11
N GLY A 260 14.60 26.91 -9.46
CA GLY A 260 14.67 25.47 -9.67
C GLY A 260 14.67 24.67 -8.37
N ILE A 261 15.38 25.16 -7.35
CA ILE A 261 15.40 24.53 -6.03
C ILE A 261 14.03 24.67 -5.35
N TYR A 262 13.45 25.87 -5.40
CA TYR A 262 12.21 26.15 -4.67
C TYR A 262 10.96 25.58 -5.34
N SER A 263 10.96 25.32 -6.66
CA SER A 263 9.88 24.57 -7.30
C SER A 263 9.85 23.11 -6.83
N VAL A 264 11.00 22.45 -6.74
CA VAL A 264 11.12 21.09 -6.20
C VAL A 264 10.73 21.06 -4.72
N LYS A 265 11.22 22.03 -3.95
CA LYS A 265 10.89 22.16 -2.51
C LYS A 265 9.39 22.39 -2.31
N LEU A 266 8.74 23.20 -3.14
CA LEU A 266 7.30 23.45 -3.08
C LEU A 266 6.49 22.19 -3.43
N ASN A 267 6.90 21.45 -4.46
CA ASN A 267 6.29 20.17 -4.80
C ASN A 267 6.38 19.18 -3.62
N GLU A 268 7.55 19.04 -3.00
CA GLU A 268 7.70 18.21 -1.81
C GLU A 268 6.86 18.68 -0.62
N ALA A 269 6.73 20.00 -0.43
CA ALA A 269 5.92 20.58 0.63
C ALA A 269 4.43 20.27 0.44
N LEU A 270 3.92 20.40 -0.80
CA LEU A 270 2.56 20.02 -1.17
C LEU A 270 2.30 18.53 -0.94
N ILE A 271 3.22 17.66 -1.36
CA ILE A 271 3.11 16.22 -1.14
C ILE A 271 3.04 15.89 0.35
N LYS A 272 3.88 16.53 1.19
CA LYS A 272 3.87 16.35 2.64
C LYS A 272 2.59 16.87 3.29
N PHE A 273 2.04 17.97 2.78
CA PHE A 273 0.81 18.58 3.28
C PHE A 273 -0.42 17.71 2.98
N LEU A 274 -0.55 17.22 1.75
CA LEU A 274 -1.66 16.39 1.30
C LEU A 274 -1.58 14.94 1.79
N SER A 275 -0.36 14.41 2.01
CA SER A 275 -0.12 13.03 2.47
C SER A 275 0.73 13.00 3.75
N PRO A 276 0.26 13.55 4.88
CA PRO A 276 1.08 13.70 6.07
C PRO A 276 1.47 12.37 6.71
N TRP A 277 0.68 11.30 6.50
CA TRP A 277 1.00 9.95 7.00
C TRP A 277 2.26 9.34 6.40
N ALA A 278 2.70 9.82 5.23
CA ALA A 278 3.88 9.31 4.55
C ALA A 278 5.19 9.85 5.16
N TYR A 279 5.15 10.97 5.89
CA TYR A 279 6.35 11.68 6.36
C TYR A 279 6.31 12.06 7.84
N ALA A 280 5.16 12.52 8.34
CA ALA A 280 5.04 13.03 9.69
C ALA A 280 4.75 11.91 10.69
N THR A 281 5.56 11.86 11.76
CA THR A 281 5.33 10.94 12.87
C THR A 281 4.15 11.46 13.69
N GLY A 282 2.97 10.86 13.53
CA GLY A 282 1.79 11.18 14.34
C GLY A 282 0.55 11.59 13.54
N SER A 283 0.68 11.91 12.26
CA SER A 283 -0.47 12.21 11.40
C SER A 283 -1.16 10.91 10.97
N ASP A 284 -2.47 10.83 11.22
CA ASP A 284 -3.26 9.64 10.97
C ASP A 284 -3.93 9.67 9.59
N ILE A 285 -4.13 8.50 8.99
CA ILE A 285 -4.78 8.36 7.68
C ILE A 285 -6.28 8.51 7.89
N VAL A 286 -6.89 9.54 7.29
CA VAL A 286 -8.34 9.74 7.40
C VAL A 286 -9.03 9.03 6.24
N PHE A 287 -9.98 8.18 6.58
CA PHE A 287 -10.87 7.53 5.60
C PHE A 287 -12.07 8.42 5.33
N GLY A 288 -12.38 8.59 4.05
CA GLY A 288 -13.27 9.66 3.63
C GLY A 288 -12.65 11.02 3.90
N GLY A 289 -13.25 12.06 3.35
CA GLY A 289 -12.73 13.41 3.55
C GLY A 289 -13.11 14.34 2.43
N LYS A 290 -12.81 15.61 2.66
CA LYS A 290 -13.02 16.69 1.71
C LYS A 290 -11.80 17.59 1.78
N ILE A 291 -11.23 17.91 0.63
CA ILE A 291 -10.14 18.88 0.51
C ILE A 291 -10.66 20.02 -0.35
N HIS A 292 -10.69 21.22 0.23
CA HIS A 292 -11.07 22.43 -0.48
C HIS A 292 -9.86 23.03 -1.19
N LYS A 293 -10.08 23.51 -2.43
CA LYS A 293 -9.08 24.21 -3.24
C LYS A 293 -8.43 25.37 -2.47
N SER A 294 -9.23 26.13 -1.71
CA SER A 294 -8.79 27.25 -0.88
C SER A 294 -7.80 26.87 0.23
N VAL A 295 -7.89 25.65 0.78
CA VAL A 295 -6.99 25.19 1.83
C VAL A 295 -5.59 24.95 1.27
N ILE A 296 -5.51 24.39 0.06
CA ILE A 296 -4.22 24.19 -0.63
C ILE A 296 -3.65 25.53 -1.08
N LEU A 297 -4.48 26.41 -1.62
CA LEU A 297 -4.07 27.75 -2.03
C LEU A 297 -3.46 28.52 -0.85
N ASN A 298 -4.16 28.57 0.30
CA ASN A 298 -3.64 29.22 1.51
C ASN A 298 -2.32 28.60 1.99
N PHE A 299 -2.18 27.27 1.93
CA PHE A 299 -0.93 26.60 2.30
C PHE A 299 0.26 27.02 1.41
N VAL A 300 0.02 27.23 0.11
CA VAL A 300 1.08 27.67 -0.82
C VAL A 300 1.41 29.16 -0.60
N GLU A 301 0.40 30.00 -0.35
CA GLU A 301 0.61 31.44 -0.06
C GLU A 301 1.37 31.67 1.26
N GLU A 302 1.19 30.80 2.26
CA GLU A 302 1.89 30.88 3.55
C GLU A 302 3.39 30.52 3.47
N GLN A 303 3.90 30.03 2.33
CA GLN A 303 5.31 29.68 2.19
C GLN A 303 6.18 30.94 2.10
N GLU A 304 7.19 31.06 2.98
CA GLU A 304 8.08 32.24 3.08
C GLU A 304 8.78 32.66 1.78
N TYR A 305 8.87 31.77 0.79
CA TYR A 305 9.55 32.00 -0.48
C TYR A 305 8.59 32.32 -1.64
N VAL A 306 7.28 32.24 -1.43
CA VAL A 306 6.23 32.52 -2.43
C VAL A 306 5.80 33.98 -2.33
N ASP A 307 5.76 34.67 -3.47
CA ASP A 307 5.31 36.06 -3.58
C ASP A 307 3.82 36.14 -3.93
N TYR A 308 3.43 35.51 -5.06
CA TYR A 308 2.03 35.36 -5.46
C TYR A 308 1.82 34.13 -6.34
N ILE A 309 0.54 33.75 -6.47
CA ILE A 309 0.07 32.60 -7.25
C ILE A 309 -0.97 33.07 -8.27
N THR A 310 -0.97 32.49 -9.47
CA THR A 310 -2.01 32.70 -10.48
C THR A 310 -2.43 31.39 -11.15
N CYS A 311 -3.57 31.39 -11.85
CA CYS A 311 -4.08 30.24 -12.60
C CYS A 311 -4.25 28.95 -11.76
N PHE A 312 -4.70 29.05 -10.52
CA PHE A 312 -4.77 27.88 -9.63
C PHE A 312 -5.92 26.95 -10.03
N LYS A 313 -5.59 25.71 -10.39
CA LYS A 313 -6.51 24.63 -10.73
C LYS A 313 -6.24 23.42 -9.85
N MET A 314 -7.31 22.74 -9.45
CA MET A 314 -7.24 21.50 -8.66
C MET A 314 -7.98 20.40 -9.39
N PHE A 315 -7.31 19.25 -9.53
CA PHE A 315 -7.83 18.07 -10.19
C PHE A 315 -7.96 16.93 -9.18
N HIS A 316 -9.10 16.24 -9.23
CA HIS A 316 -9.37 15.06 -8.42
C HIS A 316 -9.37 13.82 -9.32
N ILE A 317 -8.36 12.98 -9.14
CA ILE A 317 -8.10 11.80 -9.96
C ILE A 317 -8.51 10.57 -9.17
N VAL A 318 -9.49 9.83 -9.69
CA VAL A 318 -10.01 8.60 -9.09
C VAL A 318 -9.59 7.41 -9.94
N PRO A 319 -8.59 6.61 -9.50
CA PRO A 319 -8.10 5.50 -10.30
C PRO A 319 -9.18 4.44 -10.58
N GLY A 320 -9.43 4.16 -11.85
CA GLY A 320 -10.34 3.10 -12.29
C GLY A 320 -11.83 3.48 -12.27
N ASP A 321 -12.14 4.76 -12.10
CA ASP A 321 -13.48 5.30 -12.33
C ASP A 321 -13.59 5.85 -13.77
N PRO A 322 -14.41 5.26 -14.64
CA PRO A 322 -14.56 5.73 -16.02
C PRO A 322 -15.34 7.04 -16.13
N GLU A 323 -16.09 7.46 -15.10
CA GLU A 323 -16.85 8.71 -15.10
C GLU A 323 -16.04 9.90 -14.57
N ASN A 324 -14.90 9.63 -13.92
CA ASN A 324 -14.00 10.66 -13.43
C ASN A 324 -13.22 11.30 -14.59
N ASP A 325 -13.40 12.60 -14.79
CA ASP A 325 -12.55 13.39 -15.68
C ASP A 325 -11.32 13.91 -14.88
N PRO A 326 -10.12 13.34 -15.11
CA PRO A 326 -8.92 13.68 -14.35
C PRO A 326 -8.36 15.08 -14.66
N ASN A 327 -8.92 15.77 -15.66
CA ASN A 327 -8.50 17.11 -16.08
C ASN A 327 -9.57 18.17 -15.83
N LYS A 328 -10.64 17.83 -15.11
CA LYS A 328 -11.66 18.78 -14.70
C LYS A 328 -11.21 19.55 -13.46
N ASP A 329 -11.18 20.88 -13.54
CA ASP A 329 -10.96 21.73 -12.38
C ASP A 329 -12.15 21.60 -11.40
N VAL A 330 -11.83 21.37 -10.13
CA VAL A 330 -12.80 21.17 -9.05
C VAL A 330 -12.43 22.06 -7.87
N ASP A 331 -13.42 22.71 -7.25
CA ASP A 331 -13.19 23.51 -6.03
C ASP A 331 -13.12 22.66 -4.75
N LEU A 332 -13.66 21.44 -4.82
CA LEU A 332 -13.78 20.54 -3.69
C LEU A 332 -13.54 19.09 -4.15
N ALA A 333 -12.45 18.49 -3.71
CA ALA A 333 -12.22 17.06 -3.85
C ALA A 333 -12.91 16.33 -2.68
N VAL A 334 -13.87 15.47 -2.98
CA VAL A 334 -14.57 14.63 -1.98
C VAL A 334 -14.21 13.19 -2.27
N ALA A 335 -13.81 12.46 -1.24
CA ALA A 335 -13.54 11.03 -1.35
C ALA A 335 -14.77 10.30 -1.95
N SER A 336 -14.60 9.59 -3.05
CA SER A 336 -15.72 8.98 -3.78
C SER A 336 -16.44 7.91 -2.97
N THR A 337 -15.73 7.24 -2.05
CA THR A 337 -16.28 6.14 -1.25
C THR A 337 -15.83 6.18 0.21
N SER A 338 -16.54 5.46 1.07
CA SER A 338 -16.12 5.25 2.47
C SER A 338 -14.82 4.46 2.62
N ALA A 339 -14.38 3.77 1.56
CA ALA A 339 -13.12 3.03 1.49
C ALA A 339 -11.95 3.86 0.92
N SER A 340 -12.23 5.11 0.53
CA SER A 340 -11.27 5.98 -0.13
C SER A 340 -10.46 6.82 0.85
N VAL A 341 -9.23 7.10 0.46
CA VAL A 341 -8.29 8.00 1.13
C VAL A 341 -7.81 9.00 0.07
N LEU A 342 -8.08 10.28 0.31
CA LEU A 342 -7.53 11.37 -0.50
C LEU A 342 -6.07 11.58 -0.14
N GLY A 343 -5.19 11.66 -1.12
CA GLY A 343 -3.78 11.99 -0.93
C GLY A 343 -3.20 12.74 -2.12
N SER A 344 -1.91 13.08 -2.01
CA SER A 344 -1.19 13.78 -3.08
C SER A 344 -0.96 12.91 -4.31
N ALA A 345 -1.04 13.52 -5.50
CA ALA A 345 -0.32 13.02 -6.67
C ALA A 345 1.21 13.07 -6.41
N SER A 346 1.99 12.26 -7.13
CA SER A 346 3.45 12.24 -7.00
C SER A 346 4.11 13.52 -7.54
N GLU A 347 3.45 14.20 -8.47
CA GLU A 347 3.93 15.44 -9.09
C GLU A 347 2.77 16.41 -9.28
N HIS A 348 3.05 17.68 -9.04
CA HIS A 348 2.17 18.81 -9.30
C HIS A 348 2.73 19.66 -10.44
N TYR A 349 1.85 20.32 -11.19
CA TYR A 349 2.27 21.22 -12.27
C TYR A 349 2.49 22.62 -11.70
N ILE A 350 3.75 23.00 -11.57
CA ILE A 350 4.16 24.28 -11.01
C ILE A 350 4.95 25.03 -12.09
N THR A 351 4.32 26.05 -12.67
CA THR A 351 4.96 26.89 -13.68
C THR A 351 5.52 28.13 -13.01
N VAL A 352 6.84 28.36 -13.11
CA VAL A 352 7.48 29.52 -12.47
C VAL A 352 7.45 30.71 -13.40
N LEU A 353 6.83 31.82 -12.98
CA LEU A 353 6.74 33.05 -13.76
C LEU A 353 8.07 33.81 -13.74
N GLU A 354 8.50 34.31 -14.90
CA GLU A 354 9.75 35.09 -15.00
C GLU A 354 9.52 36.60 -14.92
N ASN A 355 8.45 37.09 -15.54
CA ASN A 355 8.17 38.53 -15.68
C ASN A 355 6.79 38.90 -15.11
N GLU A 356 6.62 40.15 -14.66
CA GLU A 356 5.37 40.69 -14.08
C GLU A 356 4.23 40.86 -15.12
N GLY A 357 4.41 40.40 -16.36
CA GLY A 357 3.46 40.56 -17.46
C GLY A 357 2.98 39.27 -18.14
N GLU A 358 3.46 38.10 -17.71
CA GLU A 358 3.04 36.79 -18.26
C GLU A 358 1.76 36.28 -17.58
N CYS A 359 0.77 37.16 -17.43
CA CYS A 359 -0.45 36.87 -16.69
C CYS A 359 -1.66 36.92 -17.62
N ALA A 360 -1.83 35.87 -18.42
CA ALA A 360 -3.07 35.62 -19.16
C ALA A 360 -3.75 34.38 -18.55
N CYS A 361 -4.48 34.60 -17.45
CA CYS A 361 -5.51 33.68 -16.97
C CYS A 361 -6.86 34.22 -17.41
N ASP A 362 -7.66 33.41 -18.07
CA ASP A 362 -9.06 33.75 -18.36
C ASP A 362 -9.91 33.84 -17.06
N ASP A 363 -9.45 33.23 -15.96
CA ASP A 363 -10.21 33.08 -14.71
C ASP A 363 -10.13 34.29 -13.74
N ASN A 364 -9.34 35.33 -14.03
CA ASN A 364 -9.22 36.53 -13.17
C ASN A 364 -10.24 37.64 -13.51
N VAL A 365 -11.23 37.36 -14.36
CA VAL A 365 -12.30 38.30 -14.67
C VAL A 365 -13.34 38.26 -13.55
N VAL A 366 -13.29 39.23 -12.64
CA VAL A 366 -14.41 39.50 -11.73
C VAL A 366 -15.56 40.00 -12.61
N GLU A 367 -16.58 39.18 -12.85
CA GLU A 367 -17.83 39.66 -13.45
C GLU A 367 -18.49 40.64 -12.46
N THR A 368 -18.20 41.93 -12.62
CA THR A 368 -18.93 42.98 -11.96
C THR A 368 -20.35 42.98 -12.50
N PHE A 369 -21.29 42.43 -11.74
CA PHE A 369 -22.71 42.63 -12.01
C PHE A 369 -23.03 44.12 -11.82
N GLU A 370 -23.20 44.84 -12.93
CA GLU A 370 -23.82 46.15 -12.90
C GLU A 370 -25.27 45.98 -12.43
N ILE A 371 -25.54 46.46 -11.21
CA ILE A 371 -26.91 46.62 -10.72
C ILE A 371 -27.52 47.74 -11.56
N ALA A 372 -28.43 47.38 -12.46
CA ALA A 372 -29.20 48.34 -13.23
C ALA A 372 -29.91 49.33 -12.28
N SER A 373 -29.68 50.63 -12.50
CA SER A 373 -30.37 51.70 -11.77
C SER A 373 -31.88 51.65 -12.07
N PRO A 374 -32.76 51.81 -11.06
CA PRO A 374 -34.20 51.84 -11.28
C PRO A 374 -34.62 53.25 -11.70
N ASP A 375 -34.34 53.63 -12.94
CA ASP A 375 -34.97 54.80 -13.57
C ASP A 375 -35.61 54.35 -14.88
N GLU A 376 -36.94 54.19 -14.82
CA GLU A 376 -37.94 54.39 -15.87
C GLU A 376 -39.16 53.48 -15.59
N CYS A 377 -40.04 53.97 -14.71
CA CYS A 377 -41.42 53.50 -14.65
C CYS A 377 -42.23 54.45 -15.54
N PRO A 378 -42.76 54.04 -16.71
CA PRO A 378 -43.66 54.89 -17.46
C PRO A 378 -45.03 54.85 -16.79
N CYS A 379 -45.44 55.99 -16.25
CA CYS A 379 -46.82 56.24 -15.94
C CYS A 379 -47.56 56.53 -17.25
N GLU A 380 -48.42 55.62 -17.70
CA GLU A 380 -49.67 55.94 -18.41
C GLU A 380 -50.65 54.76 -18.35
#